data_AF-A0A7G9A6B4-F1
#
_entry.id   AF-A0A7G9A6B4-F1
#
_cell.length_a   1.000
_cell.length_b   1.000
_cell.length_c   1.000
_cell.angle_alpha   90.00
_cell.angle_beta   90.00
_cell.angle_gamma   90.00
#
_symmetry.space_group_name_H-M   'P 1'
#
loop_
_entity.id
_entity.type
_entity.pdbx_description
1 polymer ?
#
loop_
_entity_poly.entity_id
_entity_poly.type
_entity_poly.pdbx_seq_one_letter_code
_entity_poly.pdbx_strand_id
1 'polypeptide(L)'
;MSDQAKYYDYYLVEGPKVKELIESYYALGEQRSRVLDDACKLVGAIAFINSSGLGDKGDKLRAFAWDADFTFPCPITIKERSIFNNKPVVIVRGKGNTKEGREYNKKLDSVIKSANESLGSYPCWASYIINHYGVMRTAQGGPSSFHKHATAMLTTNCGMLRERNDVLVFCIPNREDRFRNEVSIPPEFKKLTYGQYYDMTSSQ
;
A
#
# COMPACT_ATOMS: atom_id res chain seq x y z
N MET A 1 8.50 10.58 -18.12
CA MET A 1 9.70 10.03 -17.45
C MET A 1 9.71 10.52 -16.01
N SER A 2 9.68 9.61 -15.03
CA SER A 2 9.86 10.04 -13.64
C SER A 2 11.35 10.30 -13.41
N ASP A 3 11.74 11.55 -13.18
CA ASP A 3 13.12 11.93 -12.80
C ASP A 3 13.61 11.21 -11.52
N GLN A 4 12.70 10.49 -10.85
CA GLN A 4 12.98 9.73 -9.65
C GLN A 4 13.72 8.41 -9.91
N ALA A 5 13.72 7.90 -11.15
CA ALA A 5 14.29 6.58 -11.46
C ALA A 5 15.79 6.45 -11.12
N LYS A 6 16.55 7.56 -11.19
CA LYS A 6 17.98 7.61 -10.86
C LYS A 6 18.29 7.49 -9.35
N TYR A 7 17.28 7.62 -8.50
CA TYR A 7 17.42 7.53 -7.04
C TYR A 7 17.06 6.14 -6.50
N TYR A 8 16.93 5.16 -7.37
CA TYR A 8 16.71 3.76 -7.04
C TYR A 8 17.81 2.88 -7.62
N ASP A 9 18.17 1.85 -6.87
CA ASP A 9 18.78 0.65 -7.41
C ASP A 9 17.69 -0.40 -7.66
N TYR A 10 17.86 -1.17 -8.73
CA TYR A 10 16.89 -2.15 -9.19
C TYR A 10 17.45 -3.55 -9.05
N TYR A 11 16.61 -4.48 -8.60
CA TYR A 11 17.04 -5.85 -8.34
C TYR A 11 15.99 -6.85 -8.76
N LEU A 12 16.46 -8.05 -9.06
CA LEU A 12 15.68 -9.25 -9.27
C LEU A 12 16.15 -10.35 -8.32
N VAL A 13 15.21 -11.09 -7.76
CA VAL A 13 15.47 -12.35 -7.04
C VAL A 13 14.55 -13.41 -7.62
N GLU A 14 15.08 -14.60 -7.83
CA GLU A 14 14.36 -15.69 -8.49
C GLU A 14 14.70 -17.06 -7.92
N GLY A 15 13.82 -18.03 -8.17
CA GLY A 15 14.05 -19.45 -7.92
C GLY A 15 13.06 -20.10 -6.95
N PRO A 16 13.30 -21.36 -6.56
CA PRO A 16 12.34 -22.15 -5.79
C PRO A 16 11.94 -21.52 -4.46
N LYS A 17 12.90 -20.94 -3.72
CA LYS A 17 12.64 -20.26 -2.45
C LYS A 17 11.74 -19.03 -2.61
N VAL A 18 11.84 -18.32 -3.73
CA VAL A 18 10.97 -17.18 -4.04
C VAL A 18 9.54 -17.66 -4.29
N LYS A 19 9.40 -18.76 -5.02
CA LYS A 19 8.09 -19.39 -5.25
C LYS A 19 7.45 -19.85 -3.94
N GLU A 20 8.20 -20.53 -3.08
CA GLU A 20 7.71 -20.95 -1.75
C GLU A 20 7.27 -19.75 -0.90
N LEU A 21 8.06 -18.67 -0.91
CA LEU A 21 7.72 -17.42 -0.22
C LEU A 21 6.40 -16.83 -0.76
N ILE A 22 6.26 -16.75 -2.08
CA ILE A 22 5.06 -16.24 -2.75
C ILE A 22 3.83 -17.07 -2.36
N GLU A 23 3.93 -18.39 -2.46
CA GLU A 23 2.84 -19.32 -2.14
C GLU A 23 2.44 -19.27 -0.67
N SER A 24 3.42 -19.11 0.24
CA SER A 24 3.18 -19.01 1.68
C SER A 24 2.36 -17.78 2.08
N TYR A 25 2.38 -16.73 1.26
CA TYR A 25 1.58 -15.54 1.51
C TYR A 25 0.10 -15.76 1.20
N TYR A 26 -0.29 -16.68 0.29
CA TYR A 26 -1.68 -16.77 -0.16
C TYR A 26 -2.66 -16.98 0.99
N ALA A 27 -2.32 -17.84 1.96
CA ALA A 27 -3.14 -18.03 3.15
C ALA A 27 -3.26 -16.75 4.01
N LEU A 28 -2.17 -16.00 4.17
CA LEU A 28 -2.17 -14.71 4.88
C LEU A 28 -2.99 -13.66 4.14
N GLY A 29 -2.84 -13.59 2.82
CA GLY A 29 -3.57 -12.69 1.94
C GLY A 29 -5.08 -12.95 1.98
N GLU A 30 -5.50 -14.22 2.00
CA GLU A 30 -6.91 -14.58 2.18
C GLU A 30 -7.46 -14.10 3.52
N GLN A 31 -6.74 -14.32 4.63
CA GLN A 31 -7.18 -13.86 5.95
C GLN A 31 -7.26 -12.33 5.99
N ARG A 32 -6.26 -11.65 5.41
CA ARG A 32 -6.26 -10.19 5.28
C ARG A 32 -7.51 -9.70 4.54
N SER A 33 -7.81 -10.28 3.37
CA SER A 33 -8.98 -9.91 2.58
C SER A 33 -10.27 -10.13 3.34
N ARG A 34 -10.42 -11.25 4.06
CA ARG A 34 -11.60 -11.52 4.90
C ARG A 34 -11.81 -10.45 5.97
N VAL A 35 -10.75 -10.05 6.68
CA VAL A 35 -10.81 -8.98 7.70
C VAL A 35 -11.30 -7.66 7.09
N LEU A 36 -10.78 -7.30 5.92
CA LEU A 36 -11.13 -6.04 5.23
C LEU A 36 -12.56 -6.07 4.67
N ASP A 37 -12.98 -7.20 4.09
CA ASP A 37 -14.32 -7.41 3.57
C ASP A 37 -15.36 -7.37 4.70
N ASP A 38 -15.10 -8.03 5.82
CA ASP A 38 -15.99 -8.02 6.98
C ASP A 38 -16.09 -6.63 7.60
N ALA A 39 -14.98 -5.89 7.68
CA ALA A 39 -14.98 -4.49 8.10
C ALA A 39 -15.86 -3.61 7.19
N CYS A 40 -15.79 -3.80 5.87
CA CYS A 40 -16.63 -3.08 4.91
C CYS A 40 -18.11 -3.40 5.09
N LYS A 41 -18.46 -4.70 5.23
CA LYS A 41 -19.85 -5.14 5.45
C LYS A 41 -20.46 -4.52 6.70
N LEU A 42 -19.72 -4.41 7.80
CA LEU A 42 -20.20 -3.83 9.08
C LEU A 42 -20.67 -2.37 8.97
N VAL A 43 -20.14 -1.64 7.98
CA VAL A 43 -20.44 -0.22 7.76
C VAL A 43 -21.15 0.05 6.42
N GLY A 44 -21.51 -1.02 5.69
CA GLY A 44 -22.17 -0.92 4.38
C GLY A 44 -21.30 -0.29 3.29
N ALA A 45 -19.98 -0.33 3.44
CA ALA A 45 -19.04 0.18 2.45
C ALA A 45 -18.78 -0.85 1.34
N ILE A 46 -18.45 -0.37 0.15
CA ILE A 46 -18.14 -1.21 -1.02
C ILE A 46 -16.63 -1.32 -1.29
N ALA A 47 -15.85 -0.45 -0.65
CA ALA A 47 -14.40 -0.44 -0.76
C ALA A 47 -13.78 0.21 0.49
N PHE A 48 -12.47 0.15 0.57
CA PHE A 48 -11.68 0.72 1.66
C PHE A 48 -10.43 1.41 1.13
N ILE A 49 -9.83 2.25 1.97
CA ILE A 49 -8.53 2.86 1.71
C ILE A 49 -7.57 2.40 2.80
N ASN A 50 -6.44 1.85 2.36
CA ASN A 50 -5.35 1.51 3.24
C ASN A 50 -4.60 2.78 3.71
N SER A 51 -3.79 2.61 4.74
CA SER A 51 -2.83 3.60 5.17
C SER A 51 -1.80 3.85 4.06
N SER A 52 -1.19 5.02 4.09
CA SER A 52 -0.17 5.42 3.12
C SER A 52 0.79 6.36 3.83
N GLY A 53 2.07 6.25 3.53
CA GLY A 53 3.09 7.08 4.15
C GLY A 53 4.49 6.60 3.82
N LEU A 54 5.49 7.26 4.39
CA LEU A 54 6.88 6.92 4.17
C LEU A 54 7.21 5.57 4.81
N GLY A 55 7.48 4.56 3.97
CA GLY A 55 7.75 3.19 4.42
C GLY A 55 6.50 2.38 4.76
N ASP A 56 5.31 2.98 4.71
CA ASP A 56 4.05 2.28 4.88
C ASP A 56 3.59 1.70 3.53
N LYS A 57 3.27 0.40 3.51
CA LYS A 57 2.78 -0.31 2.31
C LYS A 57 1.27 -0.51 2.32
N GLY A 58 0.57 0.13 3.24
CA GLY A 58 -0.87 -0.01 3.41
C GLY A 58 -1.24 -1.22 4.25
N ASP A 59 -0.49 -1.48 5.32
CA ASP A 59 -0.78 -2.57 6.25
C ASP A 59 -2.05 -2.33 7.05
N LYS A 60 -2.46 -1.07 7.23
CA LYS A 60 -3.63 -0.69 8.05
C LYS A 60 -4.78 -0.20 7.20
N LEU A 61 -6.00 -0.42 7.68
CA LEU A 61 -7.22 0.22 7.20
C LEU A 61 -7.27 1.68 7.71
N ARG A 62 -7.47 2.63 6.80
CA ARG A 62 -7.55 4.07 7.10
C ARG A 62 -8.97 4.62 7.02
N ALA A 63 -9.70 4.22 5.98
CA ALA A 63 -11.03 4.74 5.71
C ALA A 63 -11.85 3.77 4.86
N PHE A 64 -13.14 4.05 4.74
CA PHE A 64 -14.08 3.32 3.91
C PHE A 64 -14.58 4.19 2.76
N ALA A 65 -15.03 3.55 1.69
CA ALA A 65 -15.64 4.19 0.53
C ALA A 65 -17.00 3.56 0.23
N TRP A 66 -17.96 4.42 -0.10
CA TRP A 66 -19.33 4.08 -0.45
C TRP A 66 -19.63 4.57 -1.86
N ASP A 67 -20.65 3.99 -2.52
CA ASP A 67 -21.19 4.57 -3.74
C ASP A 67 -21.60 6.03 -3.51
N ALA A 68 -21.43 6.87 -4.54
CA ALA A 68 -21.69 8.31 -4.42
C ALA A 68 -23.15 8.67 -4.11
N ASP A 69 -24.10 7.76 -4.41
CA ASP A 69 -25.53 7.87 -4.14
C ASP A 69 -25.97 7.14 -2.86
N PHE A 70 -25.03 6.62 -2.07
CA PHE A 70 -25.34 5.94 -0.81
C PHE A 70 -26.08 6.84 0.18
N THR A 71 -27.16 6.32 0.75
CA THR A 71 -27.95 7.04 1.77
C THR A 71 -27.39 6.79 3.16
N PHE A 72 -26.81 7.84 3.75
CA PHE A 72 -26.24 7.77 5.10
C PHE A 72 -27.30 8.02 6.18
N PRO A 73 -27.17 7.39 7.37
CA PRO A 73 -28.11 7.55 8.47
C PRO A 73 -27.99 8.91 9.19
N CYS A 74 -27.05 9.77 8.78
CA CYS A 74 -26.82 11.08 9.39
C CYS A 74 -26.24 12.07 8.36
N PRO A 75 -26.26 13.39 8.65
CA PRO A 75 -25.56 14.37 7.83
C PRO A 75 -24.06 14.07 7.75
N ILE A 76 -23.53 14.03 6.53
CA ILE A 76 -22.12 13.70 6.27
C ILE A 76 -21.30 14.91 5.78
N THR A 77 -19.98 14.76 5.87
CA THR A 77 -18.96 15.54 5.17
C THR A 77 -18.20 14.60 4.24
N ILE A 78 -18.24 14.89 2.95
CA ILE A 78 -17.40 14.21 1.95
C ILE A 78 -15.97 14.73 2.11
N LYS A 79 -15.04 13.81 2.35
CA LYS A 79 -13.60 14.11 2.47
C LYS A 79 -12.88 14.00 1.14
N GLU A 80 -13.31 13.05 0.31
CA GLU A 80 -12.69 12.76 -0.96
C GLU A 80 -13.71 12.08 -1.88
N ARG A 81 -13.58 12.32 -3.18
CA ARG A 81 -14.32 11.64 -4.24
C ARG A 81 -13.32 10.90 -5.11
N SER A 82 -13.63 9.67 -5.48
CA SER A 82 -12.77 8.83 -6.31
C SER A 82 -13.60 7.95 -7.23
N ILE A 83 -12.94 7.07 -7.97
CA ILE A 83 -13.55 6.07 -8.84
C ILE A 83 -13.07 4.69 -8.39
N PHE A 84 -14.00 3.77 -8.20
CA PHE A 84 -13.73 2.37 -7.90
C PHE A 84 -14.57 1.49 -8.84
N ASN A 85 -13.95 0.55 -9.55
CA ASN A 85 -14.63 -0.29 -10.55
C ASN A 85 -15.49 0.50 -11.55
N ASN A 86 -14.95 1.59 -12.09
CA ASN A 86 -15.62 2.53 -13.01
C ASN A 86 -16.89 3.19 -12.44
N LYS A 87 -17.09 3.17 -11.12
CA LYS A 87 -18.20 3.83 -10.43
C LYS A 87 -17.69 4.95 -9.51
N PRO A 88 -18.42 6.07 -9.42
CA PRO A 88 -18.05 7.15 -8.50
C PRO A 88 -18.27 6.70 -7.06
N VAL A 89 -17.25 6.88 -6.23
CA VAL A 89 -17.30 6.57 -4.80
C VAL A 89 -16.93 7.79 -3.96
N VAL A 90 -17.44 7.81 -2.73
CA VAL A 90 -17.20 8.87 -1.75
C VAL A 90 -16.59 8.32 -0.47
N ILE A 91 -15.64 9.07 0.06
CA ILE A 91 -15.06 8.84 1.39
C ILE A 91 -15.65 9.89 2.30
N VAL A 92 -16.32 9.45 3.37
CA VAL A 92 -17.13 10.35 4.20
C VAL A 92 -16.82 10.23 5.68
N ARG A 93 -17.19 11.26 6.42
CA ARG A 93 -17.32 11.26 7.89
C ARG A 93 -18.67 11.86 8.25
N GLY A 94 -19.24 11.46 9.38
CA GLY A 94 -20.39 12.17 9.95
C GLY A 94 -20.01 13.60 10.32
N LYS A 95 -20.93 14.56 10.14
CA LYS A 95 -20.70 15.96 10.50
C LYS A 95 -20.44 16.09 12.01
N GLY A 96 -19.24 16.53 12.39
CA GLY A 96 -18.80 16.57 13.80
C GLY A 96 -19.56 17.54 14.70
N ASN A 97 -20.30 18.50 14.11
CA ASN A 97 -21.18 19.42 14.85
C ASN A 97 -22.54 18.82 15.21
N THR A 98 -22.90 17.64 14.68
CA THR A 98 -24.15 16.93 15.00
C THR A 98 -23.92 15.78 15.97
N LYS A 99 -24.93 15.41 16.78
CA LYS A 99 -24.82 14.28 17.71
C LYS A 99 -24.71 12.97 16.93
N GLU A 100 -25.59 12.79 15.95
CA GLU A 100 -25.69 11.63 15.07
C GLU A 100 -24.39 11.43 14.27
N GLY A 101 -23.81 12.51 13.73
CA GLY A 101 -22.55 12.45 13.02
C GLY A 101 -21.37 12.04 13.90
N ARG A 102 -21.33 12.48 15.17
CA ARG A 102 -20.31 12.02 16.14
C ARG A 102 -20.48 10.56 16.51
N GLU A 103 -21.70 10.08 16.71
CA GLU A 103 -22.00 8.67 16.98
C GLU A 103 -21.63 7.77 15.78
N TYR A 104 -21.97 8.21 14.56
CA TYR A 104 -21.57 7.52 13.34
C TYR A 104 -20.04 7.42 13.21
N ASN A 105 -19.32 8.50 13.47
CA ASN A 105 -17.85 8.50 13.46
C ASN A 105 -17.26 7.53 14.50
N LYS A 106 -17.81 7.48 15.71
CA LYS A 106 -17.40 6.50 16.74
C LYS A 106 -17.57 5.06 16.26
N LYS A 107 -18.68 4.75 15.58
CA LYS A 107 -18.90 3.43 14.97
C LYS A 107 -17.82 3.11 13.93
N LEU A 108 -17.56 4.04 13.00
CA LEU A 108 -16.52 3.86 11.98
C LEU A 108 -15.14 3.64 12.60
N ASP A 109 -14.78 4.46 13.59
CA ASP A 109 -13.48 4.40 14.26
C ASP A 109 -13.32 3.08 15.04
N SER A 110 -14.39 2.57 15.66
CA SER A 110 -14.39 1.27 16.31
C SER A 110 -14.15 0.13 15.34
N VAL A 111 -14.81 0.12 14.17
CA VAL A 111 -14.61 -0.92 13.16
C VAL A 111 -13.19 -0.85 12.60
N ILE A 112 -12.68 0.35 12.31
CA ILE A 112 -11.29 0.55 11.85
C ILE A 112 -10.29 0.03 12.89
N LYS A 113 -10.51 0.34 14.16
CA LYS A 113 -9.64 -0.11 15.26
C LYS A 113 -9.61 -1.65 15.35
N SER A 114 -10.78 -2.29 15.41
CA SER A 114 -10.87 -3.75 15.52
C SER A 114 -10.29 -4.47 14.29
N ALA A 115 -10.52 -3.94 13.08
CA ALA A 115 -9.91 -4.46 11.88
C ALA A 115 -8.38 -4.34 11.94
N ASN A 116 -7.85 -3.18 12.34
CA ASN A 116 -6.41 -2.95 12.44
C ASN A 116 -5.71 -3.79 13.51
N GLU A 117 -6.39 -4.14 14.61
CA GLU A 117 -5.89 -5.10 15.60
C GLU A 117 -5.68 -6.47 14.96
N SER A 118 -6.61 -6.91 14.11
CA SER A 118 -6.51 -8.19 13.38
C SER A 118 -5.46 -8.13 12.24
N LEU A 119 -5.42 -7.03 11.48
CA LEU A 119 -4.46 -6.84 10.39
C LEU A 119 -3.00 -6.82 10.86
N GLY A 120 -2.74 -6.61 12.16
CA GLY A 120 -1.40 -6.70 12.73
C GLY A 120 -0.70 -8.05 12.49
N SER A 121 -1.47 -9.13 12.35
CA SER A 121 -0.96 -10.48 12.03
C SER A 121 -0.98 -10.81 10.53
N TYR A 122 -1.58 -9.95 9.70
CA TYR A 122 -1.81 -10.21 8.28
C TYR A 122 -1.29 -9.03 7.44
N PRO A 123 0.04 -8.91 7.25
CA PRO A 123 0.62 -7.81 6.49
C PRO A 123 0.13 -7.80 5.04
N CYS A 124 0.17 -6.65 4.39
CA CYS A 124 -0.05 -6.59 2.95
C CYS A 124 1.12 -7.26 2.20
N TRP A 125 0.89 -7.62 0.94
CA TRP A 125 1.85 -8.33 0.08
C TRP A 125 3.23 -7.67 0.10
N ALA A 126 3.28 -6.38 -0.20
CA ALA A 126 4.54 -5.66 -0.32
C ALA A 126 5.30 -5.60 1.02
N SER A 127 4.61 -5.37 2.15
CA SER A 127 5.24 -5.42 3.46
C SER A 127 5.77 -6.81 3.80
N TYR A 128 5.00 -7.86 3.53
CA TYR A 128 5.43 -9.24 3.77
C TYR A 128 6.74 -9.56 3.04
N ILE A 129 6.80 -9.29 1.74
CA ILE A 129 7.98 -9.56 0.90
C ILE A 129 9.17 -8.69 1.30
N ILE A 130 8.98 -7.37 1.46
CA ILE A 130 10.07 -6.45 1.78
C ILE A 130 10.65 -6.76 3.17
N ASN A 131 9.80 -7.08 4.14
CA ASN A 131 10.25 -7.42 5.50
C ASN A 131 10.95 -8.77 5.55
N HIS A 132 10.53 -9.76 4.74
CA HIS A 132 11.23 -11.05 4.63
C HIS A 132 12.71 -10.87 4.28
N TYR A 133 13.01 -10.01 3.31
CA TYR A 133 14.39 -9.73 2.88
C TYR A 133 15.09 -8.65 3.72
N GLY A 134 14.36 -7.96 4.60
CA GLY A 134 14.92 -6.86 5.40
C GLY A 134 15.36 -5.65 4.57
N VAL A 135 14.79 -5.45 3.38
CA VAL A 135 15.25 -4.44 2.41
C VAL A 135 14.48 -3.11 2.46
N MET A 136 13.70 -2.88 3.51
CA MET A 136 12.92 -1.65 3.64
C MET A 136 13.84 -0.43 3.81
N ARG A 137 13.90 0.40 2.77
CA ARG A 137 14.55 1.71 2.81
C ARG A 137 13.61 2.83 2.38
N THR A 138 13.84 3.99 2.97
CA THR A 138 13.18 5.26 2.63
C THR A 138 14.23 6.33 2.42
N ALA A 139 14.06 7.19 1.42
CA ALA A 139 15.02 8.25 1.09
C ALA A 139 14.34 9.46 0.46
N GLN A 140 15.08 10.54 0.31
CA GLN A 140 14.76 11.73 -0.46
C GLN A 140 15.21 11.52 -1.91
N GLY A 141 14.28 11.73 -2.83
CA GLY A 141 14.52 11.74 -4.27
C GLY A 141 14.90 13.12 -4.79
N GLY A 142 14.54 13.36 -6.04
CA GLY A 142 14.61 14.68 -6.67
C GLY A 142 13.35 15.51 -6.42
N PRO A 143 13.22 16.67 -7.07
CA PRO A 143 12.01 17.50 -7.01
C PRO A 143 10.76 16.67 -7.33
N SER A 144 9.73 16.82 -6.49
CA SER A 144 8.45 16.16 -6.66
C SER A 144 7.80 16.61 -7.96
N SER A 145 7.26 15.64 -8.71
CA SER A 145 6.55 15.92 -9.96
C SER A 145 5.33 16.82 -9.77
N PHE A 146 4.77 16.88 -8.56
CA PHE A 146 3.59 17.68 -8.23
C PHE A 146 3.92 19.04 -7.62
N HIS A 147 5.08 19.17 -6.98
CA HIS A 147 5.51 20.39 -6.31
C HIS A 147 7.00 20.60 -6.54
N LYS A 148 7.34 21.54 -7.44
CA LYS A 148 8.74 21.83 -7.84
C LYS A 148 9.66 22.23 -6.67
N HIS A 149 9.09 22.67 -5.55
CA HIS A 149 9.82 23.05 -4.33
C HIS A 149 9.83 21.97 -3.24
N ALA A 150 9.12 20.86 -3.45
CA ALA A 150 9.12 19.72 -2.52
C ALA A 150 10.01 18.60 -3.06
N THR A 151 10.64 17.86 -2.17
CA THR A 151 11.40 16.66 -2.54
C THR A 151 10.49 15.44 -2.52
N ALA A 152 10.61 14.55 -3.51
CA ALA A 152 9.91 13.28 -3.51
C ALA A 152 10.41 12.41 -2.35
N MET A 153 9.50 11.84 -1.57
CA MET A 153 9.84 10.85 -0.55
C MET A 153 9.72 9.46 -1.16
N LEU A 154 10.85 8.76 -1.21
CA LEU A 154 11.01 7.46 -1.84
C LEU A 154 10.92 6.35 -0.80
N THR A 155 10.42 5.20 -1.22
CA THR A 155 10.33 4.01 -0.39
C THR A 155 10.53 2.78 -1.26
N THR A 156 11.10 1.73 -0.69
CA THR A 156 11.33 0.46 -1.38
C THR A 156 10.01 -0.09 -1.91
N ASN A 157 9.94 -0.46 -3.19
CA ASN A 157 8.79 -1.18 -3.72
C ASN A 157 9.22 -2.52 -4.28
N CYS A 158 8.29 -3.46 -4.30
CA CYS A 158 8.48 -4.77 -4.88
C CYS A 158 7.24 -5.20 -5.66
N GLY A 159 7.42 -6.11 -6.60
CA GLY A 159 6.34 -6.72 -7.36
C GLY A 159 6.74 -8.09 -7.86
N MET A 160 5.75 -8.91 -8.18
CA MET A 160 5.97 -10.13 -8.95
C MET A 160 6.06 -9.75 -10.44
N LEU A 161 6.85 -10.50 -11.19
CA LEU A 161 6.81 -10.41 -12.64
C LEU A 161 5.56 -11.15 -13.16
N ARG A 162 4.82 -10.55 -14.10
CA ARG A 162 3.61 -11.17 -14.68
C ARG A 162 3.97 -12.56 -15.25
N GLU A 163 3.12 -13.55 -15.01
CA GLU A 163 3.29 -14.95 -15.47
C GLU A 163 4.48 -15.73 -14.87
N ARG A 164 5.27 -15.13 -13.97
CA ARG A 164 6.38 -15.78 -13.27
C ARG A 164 6.13 -15.76 -11.75
N ASN A 165 5.72 -16.89 -11.20
CA ASN A 165 5.47 -17.06 -9.75
C ASN A 165 6.73 -17.41 -8.94
N ASP A 166 7.90 -17.28 -9.55
CA ASP A 166 9.21 -17.58 -8.97
C ASP A 166 10.17 -16.39 -9.06
N VAL A 167 9.68 -15.20 -9.45
CA VAL A 167 10.49 -13.99 -9.67
C VAL A 167 9.86 -12.79 -8.97
N LEU A 168 10.69 -12.08 -8.21
CA LEU A 168 10.36 -10.78 -7.63
C LEU A 168 11.32 -9.71 -8.16
N VAL A 169 10.78 -8.53 -8.41
CA VAL A 169 11.54 -7.33 -8.77
C VAL A 169 11.40 -6.29 -7.68
N PHE A 170 12.49 -5.57 -7.42
CA PHE A 170 12.57 -4.53 -6.39
C PHE A 170 13.11 -3.23 -6.96
N CYS A 171 12.60 -2.11 -6.46
CA CYS A 171 13.28 -0.83 -6.55
C CYS A 171 13.55 -0.33 -5.12
N ILE A 172 14.83 -0.23 -4.76
CA ILE A 172 15.31 0.14 -3.43
C ILE A 172 15.99 1.50 -3.54
N PRO A 173 15.62 2.52 -2.74
CA PRO A 173 16.30 3.80 -2.80
C PRO A 173 17.82 3.67 -2.63
N ASN A 174 18.60 4.33 -3.49
CA ASN A 174 20.06 4.19 -3.52
C ASN A 174 20.80 5.25 -2.68
N ARG A 175 20.06 6.09 -1.98
CA ARG A 175 20.60 7.09 -1.05
C ARG A 175 20.41 6.65 0.38
N GLU A 176 21.45 6.86 1.17
CA GLU A 176 21.40 6.74 2.61
C GLU A 176 21.09 8.11 3.19
N ASP A 177 19.82 8.31 3.52
CA ASP A 177 19.40 9.50 4.23
C ASP A 177 19.08 9.16 5.68
N ARG A 178 19.11 10.16 6.56
CA ARG A 178 18.90 10.03 8.01
C ARG A 178 17.51 9.49 8.42
N PHE A 179 16.68 9.05 7.47
CA PHE A 179 15.27 8.70 7.65
C PHE A 179 15.04 7.23 8.03
N ARG A 180 15.98 6.29 7.80
CA ARG A 180 16.03 4.93 8.41
C ARG A 180 17.16 4.05 7.83
N ASN A 181 17.76 3.25 8.72
CA ASN A 181 18.61 2.05 8.62
C ASN A 181 19.48 1.82 7.37
N GLU A 182 20.75 1.49 7.61
CA GLU A 182 21.56 0.76 6.64
C GLU A 182 20.83 -0.52 6.23
N VAL A 183 20.71 -0.74 4.92
CA VAL A 183 20.08 -1.92 4.35
C VAL A 183 21.17 -2.70 3.65
N SER A 184 21.42 -3.92 4.13
CA SER A 184 22.29 -4.87 3.44
C SER A 184 21.48 -5.57 2.35
N ILE A 185 21.96 -5.49 1.11
CA ILE A 185 21.32 -6.17 -0.01
C ILE A 185 21.69 -7.66 0.07
N PRO A 186 20.71 -8.58 0.14
CA PRO A 186 20.99 -10.02 0.22
C PRO A 186 21.76 -10.51 -1.03
N PRO A 187 22.66 -11.51 -0.88
CA PRO A 187 23.51 -11.98 -1.97
C PRO A 187 22.74 -12.59 -3.15
N GLU A 188 21.52 -13.07 -2.92
CA GLU A 188 20.63 -13.60 -3.96
C GLU A 188 20.02 -12.52 -4.88
N PHE A 189 20.16 -11.23 -4.55
CA PHE A 189 19.65 -10.13 -5.36
C PHE A 189 20.58 -9.86 -6.55
N LYS A 190 20.07 -10.06 -7.76
CA LYS A 190 20.75 -9.71 -9.01
C LYS A 190 20.45 -8.25 -9.35
N LYS A 191 21.48 -7.40 -9.39
CA LYS A 191 21.33 -5.98 -9.77
C LYS A 191 20.93 -5.86 -11.25
N LEU A 192 20.00 -4.97 -11.52
CA LEU A 192 19.49 -4.64 -12.84
C LEU A 192 19.82 -3.19 -13.20
N THR A 193 19.85 -2.91 -14.50
CA THR A 193 19.72 -1.54 -15.00
C THR A 193 18.26 -1.08 -14.92
N TYR A 194 18.03 0.24 -14.89
CA TYR A 194 16.67 0.78 -15.00
C TYR A 194 15.96 0.31 -16.27
N GLY A 195 16.65 0.23 -17.42
CA GLY A 195 16.08 -0.23 -18.68
C GLY A 195 15.53 -1.65 -18.57
N GLN A 196 16.33 -2.59 -18.04
CA GLN A 196 15.88 -3.96 -17.79
C GLN A 196 14.67 -4.01 -16.86
N TYR A 197 14.70 -3.26 -15.76
CA TYR A 197 13.57 -3.19 -14.83
C TYR A 197 12.31 -2.62 -15.51
N TYR A 198 12.47 -1.56 -16.30
CA TYR A 198 11.37 -0.91 -17.02
C TYR A 198 10.74 -1.87 -18.03
N ASP A 199 11.54 -2.55 -18.85
CA ASP A 199 11.03 -3.49 -19.84
C ASP A 199 10.24 -4.64 -19.19
N MET A 200 10.69 -5.12 -18.03
CA MET A 200 9.99 -6.16 -17.27
C MET A 200 8.68 -5.70 -16.61
N THR A 201 8.59 -4.43 -16.23
CA THR A 201 7.46 -3.90 -15.43
C THR A 201 6.47 -3.05 -16.21
N SER A 202 6.84 -2.58 -17.41
CA SER A 202 6.05 -1.61 -18.19
C SER A 202 5.28 -2.23 -19.35
N SER A 203 5.64 -3.46 -19.76
CA SER A 203 4.84 -4.26 -20.70
C SER A 203 3.64 -4.95 -20.02
N GLN A 204 3.24 -4.46 -18.85
CA GLN A 204 2.20 -5.05 -18.00
C GLN A 204 0.84 -4.39 -18.22
#